data_AF-A0A9D7ALA5-F1
#
_entry.id   AF-A0A9D7ALA5-F1
#
_cell.length_a   1.000
_cell.length_b   1.000
_cell.length_c   1.000
_cell.angle_alpha   90.00
_cell.angle_beta   90.00
_cell.angle_gamma   90.00
#
_symmetry.space_group_name_H-M   'P 1'
#
loop_
_entity.id
_entity.type
_entity.pdbx_description
1 polymer ?
#
loop_
_entity_poly.entity_id
_entity_poly.type
_entity_poly.pdbx_seq_one_letter_code
_entity_poly.pdbx_strand_id
1 'polypeptide(L)'
;MAGLKEWQKSGHPARLWRPLPENRVQCELCPRECKISEGRSGTCRMRRNENGSLVTLNYGKSVPMTQECIETEAVYHYAPGEQILSLGNIGCMLRCDFCQNWTTSQARYVQDSHVMYYSPEDVVNYALKHNIKVLSWTYNDPIVWHEFVMDTARLARQHGLKNLYKSAFYIGEKGIDELLEVMDIFSISLKSMQDSFYRKHTAGRLQPILDGIKQIYAARQGGNGPHLEVSNLCVTGRNDNLTESRKVSDWMLNNLDAEIPLHYVRFHPDFRYTQVERTSVPFLEQARLQAMADGMRYVYLGNAYNTTSTNSYCPDCQALWVQRNGLIARSFLQNGCCPQCGKASPIQLPWKDSAPESVNYQIPASFVSTTHMFRGPIQACHVEQQQESALFYQFISASGQPVGEIGTNGCIRFMLSKSDDRAEGIRLYHPAENKLQVFEVYDRAHFPVTGAEQTHLASEDVPLNFLPIRGR
;
A
#
# COMPACT_ATOMS: atom_id res chain seq x y z
N MET A 1 6.09 25.61 26.45
CA MET A 1 6.56 24.58 25.50
C MET A 1 5.64 23.38 25.68
N ALA A 2 4.98 22.89 24.63
CA ALA A 2 4.26 21.62 24.76
C ALA A 2 5.30 20.53 25.09
N GLY A 3 5.04 19.74 26.14
CA GLY A 3 5.92 18.63 26.51
C GLY A 3 6.07 17.62 25.38
N LEU A 4 7.12 16.80 25.43
CA LEU A 4 7.24 15.63 24.56
C LEU A 4 6.05 14.69 24.80
N LYS A 5 5.45 14.17 23.73
CA LYS A 5 4.42 13.11 23.81
C LYS A 5 5.06 11.84 24.37
N GLU A 6 4.25 10.95 24.95
CA GLU A 6 4.76 9.71 25.57
C GLU A 6 5.58 8.89 24.57
N TRP A 7 5.06 8.71 23.36
CA TRP A 7 5.76 7.98 22.30
C TRP A 7 7.10 8.63 21.89
N GLN A 8 7.39 9.87 22.27
CA GLN A 8 8.64 10.56 21.97
C GLN A 8 9.69 10.46 23.08
N LYS A 9 9.37 9.84 24.22
CA LYS A 9 10.27 9.78 25.38
C LYS A 9 11.35 8.70 25.28
N SER A 10 11.14 7.69 24.43
CA SER A 10 12.11 6.64 24.17
C SER A 10 12.66 6.70 22.74
N GLY A 11 13.96 6.42 22.60
CA GLY A 11 14.65 6.31 21.33
C GLY A 11 15.41 4.99 21.20
N HIS A 12 15.69 4.59 19.97
CA HIS A 12 16.53 3.45 19.61
C HIS A 12 17.73 3.95 18.78
N PRO A 13 18.94 3.38 18.91
CA PRO A 13 20.07 3.76 18.07
C PRO A 13 19.72 3.76 16.58
N ALA A 14 20.03 4.85 15.88
CA ALA A 14 19.78 4.96 14.45
C ALA A 14 21.00 4.50 13.63
N ARG A 15 20.74 3.99 12.42
CA ARG A 15 21.73 3.65 11.39
C ARG A 15 21.92 4.83 10.42
N LEU A 16 22.95 4.74 9.56
CA LEU A 16 23.19 5.67 8.46
C LEU A 16 23.31 7.13 8.92
N TRP A 17 24.35 7.39 9.71
CA TRP A 17 24.72 8.73 10.14
C TRP A 17 26.21 8.78 10.48
N ARG A 18 26.75 10.00 10.59
CA ARG A 18 28.12 10.24 11.04
C ARG A 18 28.19 11.37 12.07
N PRO A 19 29.14 11.31 13.03
CA PRO A 19 29.35 12.40 13.96
C PRO A 19 29.92 13.63 13.25
N LEU A 20 29.61 14.81 13.79
CA LEU A 20 30.16 16.10 13.41
C LEU A 20 30.70 16.81 14.67
N PRO A 21 31.56 17.85 14.53
CA PRO A 21 32.01 18.65 15.66
C PRO A 21 30.83 19.25 16.48
N GLU A 22 31.10 19.52 17.77
CA GLU A 22 30.16 20.15 18.72
C GLU A 22 28.92 19.29 19.02
N ASN A 23 29.10 17.98 19.25
CA ASN A 23 28.01 17.01 19.49
C ASN A 23 26.93 17.03 18.41
N ARG A 24 27.25 17.44 17.18
CA ARG A 24 26.29 17.40 16.06
C ARG A 24 26.39 16.06 15.35
N VAL A 25 25.35 15.73 14.60
CA VAL A 25 25.32 14.53 13.76
C VAL A 25 24.82 14.87 12.37
N GLN A 26 25.29 14.14 11.35
CA GLN A 26 24.70 14.18 10.01
C GLN A 26 23.97 12.86 9.75
N CYS A 27 22.66 12.93 9.61
CA CYS A 27 21.83 11.79 9.21
C CYS A 27 21.95 11.57 7.70
N GLU A 28 22.24 10.36 7.24
CA GLU A 28 22.45 10.00 5.82
C GLU A 28 21.34 9.10 5.25
N LEU A 29 20.30 8.75 6.04
CA LEU A 29 19.22 7.86 5.60
C LEU A 29 18.44 8.37 4.37
N CYS A 30 18.24 9.69 4.24
CA CYS A 30 17.50 10.25 3.11
C CYS A 30 18.24 11.42 2.48
N PRO A 31 17.86 11.84 1.25
CA PRO A 31 18.56 12.87 0.49
C PRO A 31 18.58 14.28 1.12
N ARG A 32 17.99 14.46 2.31
CA ARG A 32 18.06 15.73 3.06
C ARG A 32 19.35 15.89 3.85
N GLU A 33 20.04 14.78 4.13
CA GLU A 33 21.31 14.78 4.83
C GLU A 33 21.36 15.71 6.07
N CYS A 34 20.33 15.62 6.92
CA CYS A 34 20.12 16.61 7.98
C CYS A 34 21.32 16.67 8.93
N LYS A 35 21.88 17.89 9.12
CA LYS A 35 22.83 18.19 10.19
C LYS A 35 22.04 18.60 11.44
N ILE A 36 22.10 17.79 12.49
CA ILE A 36 21.22 17.88 13.66
C ILE A 36 22.07 18.22 14.88
N SER A 37 21.78 19.37 15.50
CA SER A 37 22.40 19.76 16.77
C SER A 37 21.87 18.94 17.94
N GLU A 38 22.65 18.86 19.01
CA GLU A 38 22.28 18.18 20.25
C GLU A 38 20.88 18.59 20.74
N GLY A 39 20.08 17.60 21.14
CA GLY A 39 18.71 17.78 21.62
C GLY A 39 17.67 18.07 20.54
N ARG A 40 18.07 18.27 19.27
CA ARG A 40 17.19 18.57 18.14
C ARG A 40 16.86 17.33 17.32
N SER A 41 15.81 17.44 16.50
CA SER A 41 15.40 16.42 15.53
C SER A 41 15.60 16.88 14.10
N GLY A 42 15.80 15.91 13.20
CA GLY A 42 15.81 16.13 11.76
C GLY A 42 14.43 16.53 11.21
N THR A 43 14.36 16.80 9.90
CA THR A 43 13.13 17.28 9.25
C THR A 43 11.94 16.31 9.39
N CYS A 44 12.18 15.00 9.40
CA CYS A 44 11.13 13.99 9.59
C CYS A 44 10.58 13.96 11.04
N ARG A 45 11.27 14.57 11.99
CA ARG A 45 10.99 14.56 13.44
C ARG A 45 11.10 13.19 14.11
N MET A 46 11.40 12.12 13.37
CA MET A 46 11.62 10.78 13.92
C MET A 46 13.06 10.55 14.35
N ARG A 47 14.02 11.24 13.74
CA ARG A 47 15.44 11.09 14.08
C ARG A 47 15.91 12.26 14.93
N ARG A 48 16.47 11.97 16.11
CA ARG A 48 16.88 12.95 17.12
C ARG A 48 18.34 12.74 17.50
N ASN A 49 19.05 13.83 17.73
CA ASN A 49 20.39 13.78 18.29
C ASN A 49 20.31 13.82 19.82
N GLU A 50 20.77 12.75 20.46
CA GLU A 50 20.86 12.61 21.91
C GLU A 50 22.33 12.37 22.28
N ASN A 51 22.92 13.35 22.98
CA ASN A 51 24.32 13.31 23.46
C ASN A 51 25.34 12.99 22.34
N GLY A 52 25.19 13.60 21.16
CA GLY A 52 26.09 13.39 20.03
C GLY A 52 25.85 12.09 19.25
N SER A 53 24.79 11.34 19.57
CA SER A 53 24.40 10.12 18.87
C SER A 53 23.02 10.26 18.25
N LEU A 54 22.84 9.73 17.04
CA LEU A 54 21.53 9.74 16.38
C LEU A 54 20.68 8.56 16.87
N VAL A 55 19.47 8.86 17.33
CA VAL A 55 18.43 7.88 17.67
C VAL A 55 17.21 8.05 16.77
N THR A 56 16.47 6.97 16.56
CA THR A 56 15.12 7.00 15.99
C THR A 56 14.07 6.89 17.10
N LEU A 57 13.01 7.68 17.00
CA LEU A 57 11.95 7.78 18.00
C LEU A 57 10.78 6.84 17.72
N ASN A 58 10.74 6.13 16.60
CA ASN A 58 9.61 5.30 16.19
C ASN A 58 9.92 3.80 16.13
N TYR A 59 11.05 3.31 16.63
CA TYR A 59 11.35 1.86 16.65
C TYR A 59 10.26 1.09 17.39
N GLY A 60 9.65 0.11 16.72
CA GLY A 60 8.51 -0.66 17.25
C GLY A 60 7.23 0.14 17.47
N LYS A 61 7.17 1.41 17.06
CA LYS A 61 6.00 2.29 17.23
C LYS A 61 5.25 2.41 15.92
N SER A 62 4.01 1.95 15.93
CA SER A 62 3.24 1.66 14.74
C SER A 62 1.77 2.07 14.93
N VAL A 63 0.98 1.81 13.91
CA VAL A 63 -0.48 1.83 13.95
C VAL A 63 -1.01 0.39 14.06
N PRO A 64 -2.30 0.14 14.28
CA PRO A 64 -2.85 -1.22 14.22
C PRO A 64 -2.50 -1.91 12.89
N MET A 65 -1.90 -3.10 12.97
CA MET A 65 -1.64 -3.95 11.81
C MET A 65 -2.96 -4.41 11.18
N THR A 66 -2.99 -4.59 9.87
CA THR A 66 -4.22 -5.02 9.17
C THR A 66 -3.91 -6.16 8.22
N GLN A 67 -4.76 -7.18 8.25
CA GLN A 67 -4.77 -8.17 7.19
C GLN A 67 -5.47 -7.62 5.94
N GLU A 68 -4.77 -7.62 4.82
CA GLU A 68 -5.22 -7.10 3.54
C GLU A 68 -4.90 -8.10 2.41
N CYS A 69 -5.03 -7.66 1.18
CA CYS A 69 -4.65 -8.41 -0.01
C CYS A 69 -3.54 -7.65 -0.75
N ILE A 70 -2.62 -8.36 -1.41
CA ILE A 70 -1.46 -7.76 -2.08
C ILE A 70 -1.82 -6.66 -3.10
N GLU A 71 -3.02 -6.74 -3.68
CA GLU A 71 -3.61 -5.74 -4.56
C GLU A 71 -3.71 -4.34 -3.92
N THR A 72 -3.88 -4.21 -2.59
CA THR A 72 -3.94 -2.89 -1.91
C THR A 72 -2.66 -2.10 -2.10
N GLU A 73 -1.54 -2.79 -2.29
CA GLU A 73 -0.21 -2.20 -2.47
C GLU A 73 0.12 -1.88 -3.93
N ALA A 74 -0.83 -2.05 -4.86
CA ALA A 74 -0.58 -1.95 -6.30
C ALA A 74 0.56 -2.88 -6.74
N VAL A 75 0.45 -4.16 -6.34
CA VAL A 75 1.34 -5.24 -6.76
C VAL A 75 0.47 -6.32 -7.40
N TYR A 76 0.49 -6.41 -8.73
CA TYR A 76 -0.40 -7.29 -9.50
C TYR A 76 0.33 -8.47 -10.16
N HIS A 77 1.66 -8.48 -10.17
CA HIS A 77 2.48 -9.53 -10.80
C HIS A 77 3.22 -10.39 -9.78
N TYR A 78 2.89 -10.27 -8.50
CA TYR A 78 3.45 -11.09 -7.42
C TYR A 78 2.32 -11.62 -6.55
N ALA A 79 2.19 -12.94 -6.46
CA ALA A 79 1.19 -13.68 -5.69
C ALA A 79 -0.23 -13.04 -5.70
N PRO A 80 -0.88 -12.83 -6.87
CA PRO A 80 -2.20 -12.20 -6.92
C PRO A 80 -3.22 -12.84 -5.99
N GLY A 81 -3.93 -12.04 -5.20
CA GLY A 81 -4.94 -12.52 -4.25
C GLY A 81 -4.37 -12.99 -2.90
N GLU A 82 -3.05 -12.96 -2.73
CA GLU A 82 -2.42 -13.35 -1.47
C GLU A 82 -2.75 -12.37 -0.34
N GLN A 83 -3.01 -12.93 0.84
CA GLN A 83 -3.17 -12.15 2.05
C GLN A 83 -1.83 -11.59 2.53
N ILE A 84 -1.84 -10.33 2.94
CA ILE A 84 -0.67 -9.62 3.46
C ILE A 84 -0.97 -9.06 4.85
N LEU A 85 0.08 -8.89 5.65
CA LEU A 85 0.01 -8.16 6.91
C LEU A 85 0.57 -6.75 6.68
N SER A 86 -0.30 -5.76 6.60
CA SER A 86 0.07 -4.37 6.36
C SER A 86 0.40 -3.65 7.67
N LEU A 87 1.58 -3.03 7.70
CA LEU A 87 2.12 -2.29 8.83
C LEU A 87 2.42 -0.85 8.43
N GLY A 88 1.80 0.11 9.13
CA GLY A 88 2.17 1.53 9.04
C GLY A 88 2.97 1.99 10.26
N ASN A 89 3.81 3.01 10.10
CA ASN A 89 4.66 3.52 11.20
C ASN A 89 4.15 4.85 11.77
N ILE A 90 4.93 5.46 12.66
CA ILE A 90 4.74 6.85 13.09
C ILE A 90 5.75 7.76 12.37
N GLY A 91 5.23 8.76 11.65
CA GLY A 91 6.04 9.70 10.87
C GLY A 91 6.14 9.35 9.37
N CYS A 92 6.81 10.22 8.61
CA CYS A 92 7.06 10.04 7.18
C CYS A 92 8.23 10.93 6.73
N MET A 93 8.94 10.51 5.68
CA MET A 93 9.98 11.33 5.04
C MET A 93 9.38 12.52 4.28
N LEU A 94 8.15 12.42 3.78
CA LEU A 94 7.51 13.46 2.99
C LEU A 94 6.41 14.18 3.79
N ARG A 95 6.01 15.36 3.29
CA ARG A 95 4.96 16.21 3.89
C ARG A 95 3.86 16.52 2.89
N CYS A 96 3.38 15.48 2.21
CA CYS A 96 2.29 15.55 1.24
C CYS A 96 1.10 16.33 1.82
N ASP A 97 0.70 17.43 1.18
CA ASP A 97 -0.48 18.22 1.57
C ASP A 97 -1.82 17.54 1.25
N PHE A 98 -1.77 16.42 0.51
CA PHE A 98 -2.89 15.53 0.15
C PHE A 98 -2.76 14.13 0.77
N CYS A 99 -1.98 13.96 1.84
CA CYS A 99 -1.73 12.64 2.43
C CYS A 99 -3.01 12.06 3.06
N GLN A 100 -3.40 10.85 2.65
CA GLN A 100 -4.50 10.11 3.28
C GLN A 100 -4.18 9.79 4.74
N ASN A 101 -2.96 9.30 5.00
CA ASN A 101 -2.47 8.94 6.34
C ASN A 101 -1.82 10.13 7.07
N TRP A 102 -2.37 11.36 6.94
CA TRP A 102 -1.74 12.59 7.45
C TRP A 102 -1.62 12.65 8.96
N THR A 103 -2.55 12.05 9.69
CA THR A 103 -2.62 11.99 11.16
C THR A 103 -1.46 11.20 11.77
N THR A 104 -0.98 10.16 11.08
CA THR A 104 0.11 9.28 11.52
C THR A 104 1.44 9.60 10.83
N SER A 105 1.41 10.05 9.57
CA SER A 105 2.61 10.46 8.83
C SER A 105 3.20 11.80 9.31
N GLN A 106 2.38 12.71 9.84
CA GLN A 106 2.86 13.99 10.35
C GLN A 106 2.93 13.94 11.88
N ALA A 107 4.13 13.77 12.43
CA ALA A 107 4.42 13.65 13.87
C ALA A 107 3.68 14.64 14.79
N ARG A 108 3.37 15.85 14.29
CA ARG A 108 2.63 16.86 15.06
C ARG A 108 1.19 16.43 15.40
N TYR A 109 0.55 15.63 14.54
CA TYR A 109 -0.85 15.21 14.68
C TYR A 109 -1.00 13.86 15.39
N VAL A 110 0.09 13.08 15.51
CA VAL A 110 0.09 11.78 16.19
C VAL A 110 -0.30 11.93 17.65
N GLN A 111 -1.30 11.20 18.12
CA GLN A 111 -1.68 11.18 19.54
C GLN A 111 -1.18 9.90 20.19
N ASP A 112 -0.85 9.94 21.48
CA ASP A 112 -0.35 8.76 22.21
C ASP A 112 -1.35 7.59 22.16
N SER A 113 -2.66 7.88 22.17
CA SER A 113 -3.75 6.90 22.04
C SER A 113 -3.79 6.16 20.70
N HIS A 114 -3.07 6.62 19.68
CA HIS A 114 -3.04 6.01 18.35
C HIS A 114 -1.75 5.25 18.07
N VAL A 115 -0.85 5.13 19.06
CA VAL A 115 0.45 4.47 18.91
C VAL A 115 0.38 3.07 19.50
N MET A 116 0.60 2.09 18.63
CA MET A 116 0.80 0.69 19.02
C MET A 116 2.29 0.40 19.18
N TYR A 117 2.61 -0.59 20.00
CA TYR A 117 3.98 -1.04 20.26
C TYR A 117 4.12 -2.50 19.87
N TYR A 118 5.09 -2.80 19.02
CA TYR A 118 5.40 -4.16 18.58
C TYR A 118 6.90 -4.41 18.69
N SER A 119 7.26 -5.63 19.11
CA SER A 119 8.56 -6.21 18.84
C SER A 119 8.61 -6.83 17.43
N PRO A 120 9.80 -7.05 16.84
CA PRO A 120 9.94 -7.85 15.63
C PRO A 120 9.26 -9.22 15.73
N GLU A 121 9.38 -9.87 16.89
CA GLU A 121 8.79 -11.17 17.18
C GLU A 121 7.26 -11.13 17.17
N ASP A 122 6.64 -10.08 17.73
CA ASP A 122 5.18 -9.92 17.70
C ASP A 122 4.64 -9.93 16.26
N VAL A 123 5.30 -9.19 15.36
CA VAL A 123 4.90 -9.09 13.94
C VAL A 123 5.04 -10.44 13.24
N VAL A 124 6.18 -11.11 13.39
CA VAL A 124 6.45 -12.40 12.72
C VAL A 124 5.53 -13.48 13.26
N ASN A 125 5.36 -13.57 14.58
CA ASN A 125 4.48 -14.54 15.21
C ASN A 125 3.02 -14.32 14.80
N TYR A 126 2.57 -13.07 14.67
CA TYR A 126 1.23 -12.75 14.19
C TYR A 126 1.02 -13.26 12.77
N ALA A 127 1.95 -12.98 11.85
CA ALA A 127 1.85 -13.46 10.47
C ALA A 127 1.83 -14.99 10.39
N LEU A 128 2.71 -15.68 11.14
CA LEU A 128 2.74 -17.15 11.19
C LEU A 128 1.45 -17.74 11.76
N LYS A 129 0.94 -17.18 12.86
CA LYS A 129 -0.31 -17.61 13.50
C LYS A 129 -1.51 -17.53 12.55
N HIS A 130 -1.56 -16.50 11.72
CA HIS A 130 -2.65 -16.26 10.77
C HIS A 130 -2.37 -16.76 9.35
N ASN A 131 -1.31 -17.55 9.16
CA ASN A 131 -0.90 -18.10 7.86
C ASN A 131 -0.67 -17.03 6.77
N ILE A 132 -0.26 -15.82 7.16
CA ILE A 132 0.05 -14.73 6.24
C ILE A 132 1.50 -14.88 5.77
N LYS A 133 1.72 -14.85 4.44
CA LYS A 133 3.04 -15.10 3.84
C LYS A 133 3.87 -13.85 3.55
N VAL A 134 3.24 -12.67 3.51
CA VAL A 134 3.87 -11.41 3.13
C VAL A 134 3.65 -10.34 4.19
N LEU A 135 4.74 -9.75 4.67
CA LEU A 135 4.71 -8.52 5.47
C LEU A 135 4.78 -7.31 4.54
N SER A 136 3.82 -6.40 4.62
CA SER A 136 3.78 -5.16 3.84
C SER A 136 4.10 -3.95 4.71
N TRP A 137 5.17 -3.24 4.37
CA TRP A 137 5.58 -2.00 5.01
C TRP A 137 4.96 -0.82 4.24
N THR A 138 3.92 -0.19 4.80
CA THR A 138 2.98 0.67 4.02
C THR A 138 2.33 1.82 4.83
N TYR A 139 1.14 2.26 4.39
CA TYR A 139 0.28 3.38 4.83
C TYR A 139 0.92 4.76 4.67
N ASN A 140 1.95 5.03 5.45
CA ASN A 140 2.78 6.20 5.26
C ASN A 140 4.05 5.79 4.50
N ASP A 141 5.23 6.25 4.92
CA ASP A 141 6.46 5.87 4.24
C ASP A 141 7.37 5.13 5.21
N PRO A 142 7.66 3.84 4.99
CA PRO A 142 8.43 3.01 5.92
C PRO A 142 9.90 3.42 6.03
N ILE A 143 10.41 4.32 5.18
CA ILE A 143 11.81 4.78 5.23
C ILE A 143 12.15 5.38 6.60
N VAL A 144 11.24 6.14 7.22
CA VAL A 144 11.52 6.69 8.57
C VAL A 144 11.55 5.63 9.66
N TRP A 145 11.11 4.40 9.38
CA TRP A 145 11.05 3.26 10.30
C TRP A 145 12.15 2.22 10.01
N HIS A 146 13.19 2.65 9.29
CA HIS A 146 14.26 1.82 8.72
C HIS A 146 14.77 0.74 9.66
N GLU A 147 15.18 1.09 10.88
CA GLU A 147 15.77 0.14 11.83
C GLU A 147 14.82 -1.02 12.18
N PHE A 148 13.57 -0.70 12.52
CA PHE A 148 12.59 -1.72 12.88
C PHE A 148 12.21 -2.59 11.68
N VAL A 149 12.06 -1.97 10.51
CA VAL A 149 11.78 -2.70 9.26
C VAL A 149 12.92 -3.67 8.95
N MET A 150 14.17 -3.22 9.04
CA MET A 150 15.35 -4.05 8.76
C MET A 150 15.44 -5.25 9.70
N ASP A 151 15.28 -5.04 11.01
CA ASP A 151 15.38 -6.11 12.01
C ASP A 151 14.24 -7.12 11.84
N THR A 152 13.00 -6.63 11.68
CA THR A 152 11.83 -7.48 11.49
C THR A 152 11.85 -8.23 10.16
N ALA A 153 12.27 -7.57 9.07
CA ALA A 153 12.37 -8.20 7.76
C ALA A 153 13.41 -9.33 7.73
N ARG A 154 14.55 -9.17 8.43
CA ARG A 154 15.52 -10.26 8.60
C ARG A 154 14.91 -11.44 9.34
N LEU A 155 14.23 -11.18 10.46
CA LEU A 155 13.56 -12.22 11.24
C LEU A 155 12.46 -12.93 10.43
N ALA A 156 11.68 -12.19 9.67
CA ALA A 156 10.61 -12.71 8.81
C ALA A 156 11.16 -13.70 7.77
N ARG A 157 12.29 -13.35 7.13
CA ARG A 157 12.96 -14.22 6.15
C ARG A 157 13.48 -15.52 6.76
N GLN A 158 13.95 -15.51 8.00
CA GLN A 158 14.36 -16.73 8.72
C GLN A 158 13.18 -17.71 8.89
N HIS A 159 11.95 -17.21 8.88
CA HIS A 159 10.71 -17.99 8.97
C HIS A 159 10.03 -18.20 7.61
N GLY A 160 10.71 -17.91 6.50
CA GLY A 160 10.19 -18.12 5.15
C GLY A 160 9.15 -17.10 4.68
N LEU A 161 8.93 -16.01 5.44
CA LEU A 161 8.05 -14.92 5.04
C LEU A 161 8.73 -14.01 4.01
N LYS A 162 7.92 -13.32 3.20
CA LYS A 162 8.34 -12.31 2.23
C LYS A 162 8.11 -10.90 2.73
N ASN A 163 8.95 -9.96 2.28
CA ASN A 163 8.82 -8.54 2.61
C ASN A 163 8.46 -7.71 1.38
N LEU A 164 7.37 -6.95 1.49
CA LEU A 164 6.90 -5.98 0.51
C LEU A 164 7.11 -4.56 1.04
N TYR A 165 7.78 -3.73 0.24
CA TYR A 165 8.09 -2.35 0.57
C TYR A 165 7.27 -1.37 -0.29
N LYS A 166 6.19 -0.81 0.28
CA LYS A 166 5.38 0.23 -0.36
C LYS A 166 5.88 1.61 0.08
N SER A 167 6.43 2.39 -0.85
CA SER A 167 7.08 3.66 -0.46
C SER A 167 7.01 4.73 -1.56
N ALA A 168 7.05 6.01 -1.17
CA ALA A 168 7.34 7.12 -2.08
C ALA A 168 8.84 7.24 -2.40
N PHE A 169 9.65 6.39 -1.77
CA PHE A 169 11.03 6.06 -2.08
C PHE A 169 12.02 7.23 -2.03
N TYR A 170 11.80 8.17 -1.09
CA TYR A 170 12.71 9.29 -0.84
C TYR A 170 13.81 8.91 0.16
N ILE A 171 14.67 7.96 -0.23
CA ILE A 171 15.75 7.36 0.56
C ILE A 171 17.11 7.60 -0.12
N GLY A 172 18.20 7.58 0.63
CA GLY A 172 19.56 7.67 0.10
C GLY A 172 20.10 6.32 -0.37
N GLU A 173 21.11 6.33 -1.24
CA GLU A 173 21.72 5.15 -1.86
C GLU A 173 22.06 4.03 -0.86
N LYS A 174 22.80 4.35 0.22
CA LYS A 174 23.15 3.36 1.26
C LYS A 174 21.94 2.74 1.96
N GLY A 175 20.85 3.50 2.08
CA GLY A 175 19.61 2.99 2.66
C GLY A 175 18.93 1.98 1.73
N ILE A 176 19.04 2.20 0.42
CA ILE A 176 18.55 1.26 -0.60
C ILE A 176 19.40 -0.01 -0.58
N ASP A 177 20.72 0.10 -0.45
CA ASP A 177 21.61 -1.06 -0.32
C ASP A 177 21.21 -1.95 0.87
N GLU A 178 20.94 -1.35 2.03
CA GLU A 178 20.45 -2.10 3.19
C GLU A 178 19.08 -2.75 2.89
N LEU A 179 18.13 -2.04 2.29
CA LEU A 179 16.81 -2.62 1.95
C LEU A 179 16.91 -3.80 0.98
N LEU A 180 17.84 -3.75 0.02
CA LEU A 180 18.06 -4.83 -0.96
C LEU A 180 18.52 -6.14 -0.30
N GLU A 181 19.06 -6.12 0.92
CA GLU A 181 19.41 -7.34 1.67
C GLU A 181 18.18 -8.14 2.14
N VAL A 182 17.03 -7.47 2.29
CA VAL A 182 15.89 -8.01 3.06
C VAL A 182 14.54 -7.89 2.36
N MET A 183 14.40 -7.05 1.35
CA MET A 183 13.14 -6.83 0.64
C MET A 183 13.02 -7.75 -0.58
N ASP A 184 11.87 -8.39 -0.74
CA ASP A 184 11.57 -9.25 -1.88
C ASP A 184 10.76 -8.51 -2.96
N ILE A 185 9.97 -7.51 -2.57
CA ILE A 185 9.02 -6.81 -3.43
C ILE A 185 9.11 -5.30 -3.16
N PHE A 186 9.27 -4.49 -4.20
CA PHE A 186 9.17 -3.03 -4.13
C PHE A 186 7.96 -2.55 -4.92
N SER A 187 7.10 -1.78 -4.26
CA SER A 187 6.02 -1.04 -4.90
C SER A 187 6.28 0.45 -4.71
N ILE A 188 6.81 1.10 -5.74
CA ILE A 188 7.29 2.48 -5.64
C ILE A 188 6.22 3.45 -6.17
N SER A 189 5.87 4.45 -5.35
CA SER A 189 4.92 5.52 -5.68
C SER A 189 5.62 6.73 -6.27
N LEU A 190 5.76 6.75 -7.59
CA LEU A 190 6.24 7.88 -8.37
C LEU A 190 5.11 8.89 -8.56
N LYS A 191 5.05 9.94 -7.72
CA LYS A 191 3.91 10.86 -7.65
C LYS A 191 3.80 11.81 -8.85
N SER A 192 4.92 12.21 -9.46
CA SER A 192 4.93 13.13 -10.60
C SER A 192 6.26 13.03 -11.34
N MET A 193 6.31 13.47 -12.60
CA MET A 193 7.57 13.70 -13.33
C MET A 193 8.04 15.16 -13.27
N GLN A 194 7.45 15.97 -12.39
CA GLN A 194 7.82 17.37 -12.18
C GLN A 194 8.49 17.57 -10.81
N ASP A 195 9.75 17.99 -10.77
CA ASP A 195 10.42 18.31 -9.49
C ASP A 195 9.71 19.43 -8.71
N SER A 196 9.06 20.36 -9.42
CA SER A 196 8.24 21.42 -8.82
C SER A 196 7.06 20.87 -7.99
N PHE A 197 6.43 19.77 -8.43
CA PHE A 197 5.38 19.08 -7.69
C PHE A 197 5.90 18.61 -6.33
N TYR A 198 7.09 17.97 -6.32
CA TYR A 198 7.69 17.45 -5.09
C TYR A 198 8.04 18.57 -4.11
N ARG A 199 8.67 19.64 -4.60
CA ARG A 199 9.04 20.78 -3.76
C ARG A 199 7.82 21.44 -3.13
N LYS A 200 6.79 21.71 -3.95
CA LYS A 200 5.59 22.44 -3.53
C LYS A 200 4.68 21.61 -2.63
N HIS A 201 4.43 20.35 -2.98
CA HIS A 201 3.36 19.56 -2.37
C HIS A 201 3.85 18.50 -1.40
N THR A 202 5.12 18.08 -1.47
CA THR A 202 5.65 16.96 -0.65
C THR A 202 6.86 17.35 0.21
N ALA A 203 7.43 18.54 0.00
CA ALA A 203 8.71 18.97 0.55
C ALA A 203 9.88 18.02 0.24
N GLY A 204 9.84 17.36 -0.93
CA GLY A 204 10.84 16.43 -1.44
C GLY A 204 11.44 16.89 -2.77
N ARG A 205 12.13 15.98 -3.45
CA ARG A 205 12.73 16.16 -4.78
C ARG A 205 12.47 14.92 -5.64
N LEU A 206 12.33 15.11 -6.95
CA LEU A 206 12.06 14.00 -7.88
C LEU A 206 13.28 13.11 -8.08
N GLN A 207 14.45 13.71 -8.37
CA GLN A 207 15.62 12.98 -8.85
C GLN A 207 16.04 11.80 -7.94
N PRO A 208 16.09 11.93 -6.60
CA PRO A 208 16.48 10.80 -5.74
C PRO A 208 15.53 9.59 -5.83
N ILE A 209 14.25 9.82 -6.14
CA ILE A 209 13.27 8.73 -6.31
C ILE A 209 13.55 7.99 -7.62
N LEU A 210 13.84 8.73 -8.70
CA LEU A 210 14.19 8.15 -9.99
C LEU A 210 15.49 7.34 -9.90
N ASP A 211 16.49 7.87 -9.21
CA ASP A 211 17.77 7.18 -8.97
C ASP A 211 17.56 5.92 -8.15
N GLY A 212 16.73 5.98 -7.10
CA GLY A 212 16.41 4.81 -6.30
C GLY A 212 15.65 3.72 -7.08
N ILE A 213 14.69 4.08 -7.93
CA ILE A 213 14.01 3.11 -8.81
C ILE A 213 15.04 2.41 -9.72
N LYS A 214 15.99 3.16 -10.28
CA LYS A 214 17.07 2.59 -11.11
C LYS A 214 17.98 1.65 -10.32
N GLN A 215 18.30 1.96 -9.07
CA GLN A 215 19.12 1.10 -8.21
C GLN A 215 18.42 -0.24 -7.93
N ILE A 216 17.12 -0.21 -7.60
CA ILE A 216 16.32 -1.44 -7.44
C ILE A 216 16.27 -2.25 -8.74
N TYR A 217 16.02 -1.57 -9.86
CA TYR A 217 15.98 -2.21 -11.17
C TYR A 217 17.32 -2.84 -11.56
N ALA A 218 18.45 -2.18 -11.30
CA ALA A 218 19.78 -2.73 -11.54
C ALA A 218 20.02 -4.01 -10.71
N ALA A 219 19.60 -4.03 -9.44
CA ALA A 219 19.70 -5.22 -8.59
C ALA A 219 18.86 -6.40 -9.13
N ARG A 220 17.69 -6.13 -9.73
CA ARG A 220 16.83 -7.13 -10.38
C ARG A 220 17.53 -7.86 -11.53
N GLN A 221 18.31 -7.15 -12.33
CA GLN A 221 19.01 -7.71 -13.51
C GLN A 221 20.09 -8.74 -13.13
N GLY A 222 20.47 -8.85 -11.84
CA GLY A 222 21.39 -9.86 -11.33
C GLY A 222 20.82 -11.29 -11.21
N GLY A 223 19.58 -11.55 -11.65
CA GLY A 223 18.99 -12.90 -11.74
C GLY A 223 18.26 -13.41 -10.48
N ASN A 224 18.46 -12.78 -9.33
CA ASN A 224 17.73 -13.07 -8.08
C ASN A 224 17.38 -11.78 -7.31
N GLY A 225 17.26 -10.66 -8.02
CA GLY A 225 16.89 -9.39 -7.39
C GLY A 225 15.38 -9.28 -7.14
N PRO A 226 14.96 -8.20 -6.47
CA PRO A 226 13.58 -8.07 -6.00
C PRO A 226 12.59 -7.84 -7.14
N HIS A 227 11.32 -8.17 -6.88
CA HIS A 227 10.22 -7.74 -7.72
C HIS A 227 10.03 -6.22 -7.63
N LEU A 228 9.67 -5.59 -8.74
CA LEU A 228 9.47 -4.14 -8.81
C LEU A 228 8.19 -3.84 -9.61
N GLU A 229 7.33 -3.02 -9.02
CA GLU A 229 6.21 -2.37 -9.70
C GLU A 229 6.22 -0.87 -9.38
N VAL A 230 5.74 -0.06 -10.32
CA VAL A 230 5.68 1.40 -10.20
C VAL A 230 4.24 1.87 -10.25
N SER A 231 3.88 2.79 -9.36
CA SER A 231 2.57 3.42 -9.33
C SER A 231 2.67 4.93 -9.47
N ASN A 232 1.78 5.54 -10.25
CA ASN A 232 1.60 6.98 -10.35
C ASN A 232 0.25 7.38 -9.78
N LEU A 233 0.27 8.11 -8.65
CA LEU A 233 -0.92 8.73 -8.09
C LEU A 233 -1.30 9.95 -8.94
N CYS A 234 -2.42 9.89 -9.64
CA CYS A 234 -2.89 10.95 -10.52
C CYS A 234 -3.74 11.96 -9.72
N VAL A 235 -3.12 12.99 -9.16
CA VAL A 235 -3.81 13.97 -8.31
C VAL A 235 -4.62 14.97 -9.14
N THR A 236 -5.91 15.03 -8.86
CA THR A 236 -6.89 15.89 -9.55
C THR A 236 -6.45 17.34 -9.58
N GLY A 237 -6.43 17.96 -10.77
CA GLY A 237 -6.03 19.35 -10.98
C GLY A 237 -4.52 19.62 -10.83
N ARG A 238 -3.68 18.58 -10.68
CA ARG A 238 -2.22 18.73 -10.53
C ARG A 238 -1.42 17.93 -11.56
N ASN A 239 -1.71 16.65 -11.72
CA ASN A 239 -1.00 15.77 -12.66
C ASN A 239 -1.90 14.73 -13.35
N ASP A 240 -3.22 14.93 -13.33
CA ASP A 240 -4.25 14.12 -13.96
C ASP A 240 -4.55 14.55 -15.40
N ASN A 241 -3.51 14.69 -16.23
CA ASN A 241 -3.66 14.94 -17.66
C ASN A 241 -2.72 14.04 -18.48
N LEU A 242 -3.06 13.83 -19.75
CA LEU A 242 -2.37 12.85 -20.59
C LEU A 242 -0.89 13.19 -20.78
N THR A 243 -0.56 14.48 -20.92
CA THR A 243 0.84 14.95 -21.03
C THR A 243 1.67 14.54 -19.81
N GLU A 244 1.13 14.70 -18.60
CA GLU A 244 1.83 14.32 -17.37
C GLU A 244 1.90 12.80 -17.18
N SER A 245 0.81 12.08 -17.48
CA SER A 245 0.80 10.62 -17.39
C SER A 245 1.76 9.96 -18.38
N ARG A 246 1.92 10.52 -19.58
CA ARG A 246 2.83 10.04 -20.62
C ARG A 246 4.29 10.18 -20.23
N LYS A 247 4.66 11.26 -19.52
CA LYS A 247 6.03 11.42 -18.99
C LYS A 247 6.44 10.27 -18.08
N VAL A 248 5.49 9.67 -17.36
CA VAL A 248 5.76 8.51 -16.49
C VAL A 248 6.09 7.28 -17.34
N SER A 249 5.22 6.93 -18.30
CA SER A 249 5.45 5.78 -19.17
C SER A 249 6.70 5.96 -20.05
N ASP A 250 6.92 7.15 -20.60
CA ASP A 250 8.12 7.49 -21.38
C ASP A 250 9.39 7.30 -20.53
N TRP A 251 9.38 7.79 -19.28
CA TRP A 251 10.53 7.60 -18.40
C TRP A 251 10.78 6.12 -18.10
N MET A 252 9.73 5.35 -17.83
CA MET A 252 9.85 3.91 -17.58
C MET A 252 10.40 3.18 -18.81
N LEU A 253 9.86 3.42 -20.01
CA LEU A 253 10.34 2.79 -21.25
C LEU A 253 11.80 3.14 -21.57
N ASN A 254 12.26 4.33 -21.18
CA ASN A 254 13.63 4.78 -21.43
C ASN A 254 14.65 4.29 -20.38
N ASN A 255 14.20 3.80 -19.22
CA ASN A 255 15.10 3.49 -18.09
C ASN A 255 14.89 2.10 -17.47
N LEU A 256 13.76 1.45 -17.75
CA LEU A 256 13.32 0.16 -17.25
C LEU A 256 12.83 -0.72 -18.41
N ASP A 257 12.48 -1.97 -18.12
CA ASP A 257 11.81 -2.85 -19.08
C ASP A 257 10.32 -2.50 -19.23
N ALA A 258 9.78 -2.64 -20.45
CA ALA A 258 8.36 -2.49 -20.76
C ALA A 258 7.45 -3.49 -20.02
N GLU A 259 8.04 -4.51 -19.40
CA GLU A 259 7.36 -5.53 -18.58
C GLU A 259 7.23 -5.13 -17.12
N ILE A 260 7.90 -4.06 -16.65
CA ILE A 260 7.70 -3.55 -15.29
C ILE A 260 6.28 -2.96 -15.20
N PRO A 261 5.39 -3.50 -14.35
CA PRO A 261 4.02 -3.02 -14.24
C PRO A 261 3.94 -1.55 -13.83
N LEU A 262 3.11 -0.80 -14.56
CA LEU A 262 2.73 0.57 -14.24
C LEU A 262 1.28 0.62 -13.76
N HIS A 263 1.04 1.25 -12.62
CA HIS A 263 -0.29 1.50 -12.08
C HIS A 263 -0.62 2.98 -12.13
N TYR A 264 -1.63 3.38 -12.91
CA TYR A 264 -2.24 4.70 -12.76
C TYR A 264 -3.29 4.62 -11.65
N VAL A 265 -3.04 5.38 -10.59
CA VAL A 265 -3.75 5.25 -9.33
C VAL A 265 -4.69 6.42 -9.12
N ARG A 266 -5.96 6.12 -8.84
CA ARG A 266 -6.98 7.10 -8.50
C ARG A 266 -6.68 7.79 -7.16
N PHE A 267 -6.65 9.12 -7.20
CA PHE A 267 -6.50 10.01 -6.06
C PHE A 267 -7.79 10.09 -5.23
N HIS A 268 -7.61 10.33 -3.94
CA HIS A 268 -8.67 10.61 -2.99
C HIS A 268 -8.36 11.94 -2.26
N PRO A 269 -9.28 12.91 -2.26
CA PRO A 269 -9.11 14.19 -1.58
C PRO A 269 -8.97 14.00 -0.06
N ASP A 270 -7.86 14.49 0.51
CA ASP A 270 -7.57 14.32 1.93
C ASP A 270 -6.70 15.45 2.49
N PHE A 271 -6.62 15.51 3.82
CA PHE A 271 -5.79 16.42 4.59
C PHE A 271 -6.05 17.90 4.27
N ARG A 272 -5.18 18.57 3.50
CA ARG A 272 -5.32 19.98 3.12
C ARG A 272 -5.79 20.15 1.68
N TYR A 273 -6.06 19.06 0.97
CA TYR A 273 -6.46 19.06 -0.43
C TYR A 273 -7.79 18.32 -0.62
N THR A 274 -8.83 18.83 0.05
CA THR A 274 -10.17 18.24 0.13
C THR A 274 -11.21 18.88 -0.79
N GLN A 275 -10.88 20.02 -1.43
CA GLN A 275 -11.80 20.82 -2.25
C GLN A 275 -11.78 20.42 -3.74
N VAL A 276 -11.50 19.15 -4.02
CA VAL A 276 -11.44 18.58 -5.38
C VAL A 276 -12.11 17.21 -5.37
N GLU A 277 -12.41 16.68 -6.54
CA GLU A 277 -12.97 15.33 -6.68
C GLU A 277 -11.85 14.27 -6.74
N ARG A 278 -12.23 12.99 -6.58
CA ARG A 278 -11.34 11.86 -6.90
C ARG A 278 -10.96 11.92 -8.39
N THR A 279 -9.82 11.36 -8.76
CA THR A 279 -9.44 11.33 -10.19
C THR A 279 -10.52 10.64 -11.01
N SER A 280 -10.79 11.19 -12.19
CA SER A 280 -11.71 10.60 -13.16
C SER A 280 -11.21 9.22 -13.64
N VAL A 281 -12.05 8.19 -13.53
CA VAL A 281 -11.79 6.87 -14.12
C VAL A 281 -11.65 6.95 -15.66
N PRO A 282 -12.50 7.70 -16.41
CA PRO A 282 -12.28 7.94 -17.84
C PRO A 282 -10.89 8.46 -18.19
N PHE A 283 -10.33 9.36 -17.38
CA PHE A 283 -8.96 9.85 -17.59
C PHE A 283 -7.94 8.73 -17.39
N LEU A 284 -8.06 7.95 -16.31
CA LEU A 284 -7.16 6.84 -16.02
C LEU A 284 -7.17 5.79 -17.14
N GLU A 285 -8.34 5.46 -17.68
CA GLU A 285 -8.46 4.53 -18.82
C GLU A 285 -7.74 5.08 -20.07
N GLN A 286 -7.87 6.37 -20.36
CA GLN A 286 -7.14 6.99 -21.48
C GLN A 286 -5.62 6.98 -21.25
N ALA A 287 -5.17 7.30 -20.04
CA ALA A 287 -3.74 7.24 -19.69
C ALA A 287 -3.19 5.82 -19.85
N ARG A 288 -3.96 4.80 -19.43
CA ARG A 288 -3.64 3.39 -19.62
C ARG A 288 -3.51 3.03 -21.09
N LEU A 289 -4.51 3.34 -21.90
CA LEU A 289 -4.50 3.05 -23.34
C LEU A 289 -3.32 3.73 -24.05
N GLN A 290 -3.03 4.99 -23.69
CA GLN A 290 -1.90 5.71 -24.25
C GLN A 290 -0.56 5.05 -23.88
N ALA A 291 -0.34 4.72 -22.61
CA ALA A 291 0.89 4.05 -22.17
C ALA A 291 1.09 2.69 -22.85
N MET A 292 0.02 1.92 -23.05
CA MET A 292 0.07 0.66 -23.81
C MET A 292 0.41 0.89 -25.29
N ALA A 293 -0.19 1.91 -25.91
CA ALA A 293 0.11 2.28 -27.30
C ALA A 293 1.57 2.78 -27.47
N ASP A 294 2.13 3.43 -26.44
CA ASP A 294 3.53 3.87 -26.41
C ASP A 294 4.52 2.72 -26.16
N GLY A 295 4.04 1.53 -25.77
CA GLY A 295 4.83 0.30 -25.70
C GLY A 295 4.88 -0.41 -24.35
N MET A 296 4.26 0.14 -23.30
CA MET A 296 4.16 -0.56 -22.00
C MET A 296 3.31 -1.83 -22.14
N ARG A 297 3.77 -2.97 -21.60
CA ARG A 297 3.03 -4.23 -21.72
C ARG A 297 1.95 -4.40 -20.66
N TYR A 298 2.23 -3.95 -19.43
CA TYR A 298 1.35 -4.14 -18.29
C TYR A 298 1.05 -2.80 -17.63
N VAL A 299 -0.16 -2.30 -17.90
CA VAL A 299 -0.64 -1.04 -17.34
C VAL A 299 -1.99 -1.29 -16.68
N TYR A 300 -2.11 -0.86 -15.43
CA TYR A 300 -3.25 -1.15 -14.57
C TYR A 300 -3.85 0.11 -14.00
N LEU A 301 -5.14 0.03 -13.66
CA LEU A 301 -5.76 1.01 -12.79
C LEU A 301 -5.71 0.52 -11.35
N GLY A 302 -5.24 1.39 -10.45
CA GLY A 302 -5.34 1.21 -9.01
C GLY A 302 -6.41 2.13 -8.43
N ASN A 303 -7.09 1.71 -7.38
CA ASN A 303 -8.23 2.43 -6.79
C ASN A 303 -9.38 2.67 -7.77
N ALA A 304 -9.64 1.65 -8.57
CA ALA A 304 -10.79 1.59 -9.42
C ALA A 304 -11.45 0.24 -9.18
N TYR A 305 -12.71 0.27 -8.76
CA TYR A 305 -13.54 -0.92 -8.68
C TYR A 305 -14.30 -1.09 -10.01
N ASN A 306 -14.67 -2.33 -10.33
CA ASN A 306 -15.47 -2.68 -11.51
C ASN A 306 -14.93 -2.17 -12.87
N THR A 307 -13.62 -2.26 -13.07
CA THR A 307 -12.99 -2.05 -14.38
C THR A 307 -12.22 -3.30 -14.78
N THR A 308 -12.27 -3.66 -16.07
CA THR A 308 -11.42 -4.71 -16.63
C THR A 308 -9.94 -4.34 -16.63
N SER A 309 -9.61 -3.06 -16.45
CA SER A 309 -8.25 -2.55 -16.45
C SER A 309 -7.47 -2.87 -15.16
N THR A 310 -8.07 -3.57 -14.19
CA THR A 310 -7.37 -4.21 -13.06
C THR A 310 -6.95 -5.66 -13.38
N ASN A 311 -7.58 -6.28 -14.38
CA ASN A 311 -7.32 -7.66 -14.77
C ASN A 311 -6.02 -7.78 -15.57
N SER A 312 -5.40 -8.96 -15.51
CA SER A 312 -4.22 -9.29 -16.31
C SER A 312 -4.61 -10.19 -17.47
N TYR A 313 -4.07 -9.89 -18.65
CA TYR A 313 -4.36 -10.59 -19.90
C TYR A 313 -3.08 -11.04 -20.58
N CYS A 314 -3.17 -12.12 -21.35
CA CYS A 314 -2.09 -12.54 -22.23
C CYS A 314 -1.81 -11.47 -23.30
N PRO A 315 -0.57 -10.98 -23.46
CA PRO A 315 -0.27 -10.02 -24.52
C PRO A 315 -0.47 -10.62 -25.92
N ASP A 316 -0.30 -11.94 -26.08
CA ASP A 316 -0.29 -12.59 -27.39
C ASP A 316 -1.70 -13.00 -27.87
N CYS A 317 -2.55 -13.51 -26.97
CA CYS A 317 -3.90 -13.99 -27.33
C CYS A 317 -5.05 -13.34 -26.56
N GLN A 318 -4.77 -12.39 -25.66
CA GLN A 318 -5.75 -11.68 -24.83
C GLN A 318 -6.58 -12.57 -23.89
N ALA A 319 -6.21 -13.84 -23.72
CA ALA A 319 -6.82 -14.70 -22.71
C ALA A 319 -6.64 -14.09 -21.30
N LEU A 320 -7.70 -14.13 -20.50
CA LEU A 320 -7.69 -13.67 -19.11
C LEU A 320 -6.72 -14.53 -18.29
N TRP A 321 -5.71 -13.90 -17.70
CA TRP A 321 -4.74 -14.55 -16.81
C TRP A 321 -5.14 -14.43 -15.35
N VAL A 322 -5.53 -13.23 -14.93
CA VAL A 322 -5.95 -12.96 -13.55
C VAL A 322 -7.14 -12.02 -13.60
N GLN A 323 -8.26 -12.45 -13.03
CA GLN A 323 -9.42 -11.60 -12.78
C GLN A 323 -9.31 -10.97 -11.41
N ARG A 324 -9.64 -9.69 -11.29
CA ARG A 324 -9.68 -8.92 -10.06
C ARG A 324 -11.00 -8.19 -9.90
N ASN A 325 -11.67 -8.43 -8.79
CA ASN A 325 -12.85 -7.70 -8.36
C ASN A 325 -12.54 -7.06 -7.00
N GLY A 326 -12.20 -5.78 -7.00
CA GLY A 326 -11.69 -5.11 -5.79
C GLY A 326 -10.42 -5.78 -5.29
N LEU A 327 -10.47 -6.31 -4.07
CA LEU A 327 -9.33 -6.95 -3.38
C LEU A 327 -9.33 -8.48 -3.54
N ILE A 328 -10.21 -9.05 -4.37
CA ILE A 328 -10.24 -10.48 -4.66
C ILE A 328 -9.63 -10.73 -6.03
N ALA A 329 -8.63 -11.61 -6.10
CA ALA A 329 -8.05 -12.04 -7.35
C ALA A 329 -8.22 -13.54 -7.58
N ARG A 330 -8.46 -13.92 -8.83
CA ARG A 330 -8.52 -15.31 -9.29
C ARG A 330 -7.60 -15.51 -10.48
N SER A 331 -6.64 -16.41 -10.35
CA SER A 331 -5.74 -16.79 -11.43
C SER A 331 -6.32 -17.91 -12.30
N PHE A 332 -6.07 -17.82 -13.60
CA PHE A 332 -6.40 -18.82 -14.62
C PHE A 332 -5.14 -19.34 -15.33
N LEU A 333 -3.95 -18.89 -14.91
CA LEU A 333 -2.67 -19.38 -15.43
C LEU A 333 -2.47 -20.86 -15.05
N GLN A 334 -1.92 -21.63 -15.98
CA GLN A 334 -1.55 -23.03 -15.77
C GLN A 334 -0.04 -23.13 -15.64
N ASN A 335 0.46 -23.44 -14.45
CA ASN A 335 1.91 -23.53 -14.17
C ASN A 335 2.70 -22.29 -14.65
N GLY A 336 2.14 -21.09 -14.43
CA GLY A 336 2.76 -19.83 -14.87
C GLY A 336 2.63 -19.53 -16.37
N CYS A 337 1.87 -20.33 -17.12
CA CYS A 337 1.67 -20.14 -18.56
C CYS A 337 0.22 -19.82 -18.90
N CYS A 338 0.02 -19.13 -20.03
CA CYS A 338 -1.29 -18.86 -20.58
C CYS A 338 -2.03 -20.17 -20.90
N PRO A 339 -3.27 -20.36 -20.43
CA PRO A 339 -4.03 -21.60 -20.68
C PRO A 339 -4.42 -21.79 -22.15
N GLN A 340 -4.42 -20.72 -22.96
CA GLN A 340 -4.89 -20.76 -24.35
C GLN A 340 -3.74 -20.90 -25.36
N CYS A 341 -2.64 -20.14 -25.21
CA CYS A 341 -1.53 -20.15 -26.17
C CYS A 341 -0.20 -20.67 -25.61
N GLY A 342 -0.13 -21.03 -24.33
CA GLY A 342 1.08 -21.53 -23.69
C GLY A 342 2.17 -20.48 -23.42
N LYS A 343 1.95 -19.19 -23.74
CA LYS A 343 2.88 -18.10 -23.44
C LYS A 343 3.20 -18.05 -21.94
N ALA A 344 4.48 -18.07 -21.59
CA ALA A 344 4.93 -17.86 -20.21
C ALA A 344 4.51 -16.46 -19.72
N SER A 345 3.95 -16.41 -18.51
CA SER A 345 3.57 -15.16 -17.84
C SER A 345 4.71 -14.69 -16.92
N PRO A 346 4.97 -13.37 -16.83
CA PRO A 346 5.89 -12.84 -15.83
C PRO A 346 5.28 -12.79 -14.41
N ILE A 347 3.99 -13.13 -14.26
CA ILE A 347 3.29 -13.12 -12.98
C ILE A 347 3.79 -14.29 -12.12
N GLN A 348 4.34 -13.98 -10.94
CA GLN A 348 4.70 -14.97 -9.94
C GLN A 348 3.42 -15.45 -9.25
N LEU A 349 3.08 -16.73 -9.42
CA LEU A 349 1.88 -17.32 -8.84
C LEU A 349 1.99 -17.48 -7.31
N PRO A 350 0.86 -17.46 -6.58
CA PRO A 350 0.82 -17.76 -5.15
C PRO A 350 1.42 -19.14 -4.81
N TRP A 351 1.82 -19.32 -3.54
CA TRP A 351 2.36 -20.58 -3.04
C TRP A 351 1.33 -21.72 -3.17
N LYS A 352 1.77 -22.92 -3.54
CA LYS A 352 0.88 -24.07 -3.86
C LYS A 352 -0.03 -24.53 -2.70
N ASP A 353 0.24 -24.10 -1.48
CA ASP A 353 -0.53 -24.45 -0.27
C ASP A 353 -1.67 -23.46 0.03
N SER A 354 -1.96 -22.49 -0.84
CA SER A 354 -2.85 -21.35 -0.54
C SER A 354 -4.31 -21.52 -0.97
N ALA A 355 -4.72 -22.66 -1.54
CA ALA A 355 -6.15 -22.94 -1.64
C ALA A 355 -6.63 -23.31 -0.23
N PRO A 356 -7.46 -22.48 0.46
CA PRO A 356 -8.12 -22.98 1.65
C PRO A 356 -8.87 -24.23 1.22
N GLU A 357 -8.68 -25.34 1.95
CA GLU A 357 -9.55 -26.49 1.80
C GLU A 357 -10.99 -25.98 1.82
N SER A 358 -11.87 -26.49 0.96
CA SER A 358 -13.29 -26.19 1.00
C SER A 358 -13.87 -26.78 2.28
N VAL A 359 -13.61 -26.14 3.40
CA VAL A 359 -14.13 -26.51 4.70
C VAL A 359 -15.52 -25.92 4.75
N ASN A 360 -16.52 -26.78 4.90
CA ASN A 360 -17.87 -26.34 5.28
C ASN A 360 -17.81 -25.76 6.68
N TYR A 361 -17.57 -24.45 6.78
CA TYR A 361 -17.55 -23.75 8.05
C TYR A 361 -18.96 -23.75 8.65
N GLN A 362 -19.13 -24.41 9.79
CA GLN A 362 -20.33 -24.28 10.59
C GLN A 362 -20.19 -23.05 11.49
N ILE A 363 -21.05 -22.05 11.28
CA ILE A 363 -21.11 -20.88 12.16
C ILE A 363 -21.63 -21.35 13.53
N PRO A 364 -20.91 -21.08 14.63
CA PRO A 364 -21.37 -21.48 15.95
C PRO A 364 -22.73 -20.85 16.28
N ALA A 365 -23.65 -21.62 16.86
CA ALA A 365 -25.00 -21.16 17.17
C ALA A 365 -25.05 -19.99 18.19
N SER A 366 -23.98 -19.78 18.96
CA SER A 366 -23.83 -18.66 19.88
C SER A 366 -23.43 -17.34 19.22
N PHE A 367 -23.01 -17.37 17.94
CA PHE A 367 -22.54 -16.16 17.26
C PHE A 367 -23.72 -15.30 16.84
N VAL A 368 -23.55 -13.99 16.98
CA VAL A 368 -24.48 -12.98 16.46
C VAL A 368 -23.99 -12.48 15.12
N SER A 369 -24.87 -11.88 14.32
CA SER A 369 -24.50 -11.33 13.02
C SER A 369 -24.70 -9.82 12.94
N THR A 370 -23.71 -9.12 12.40
CA THR A 370 -23.77 -7.72 11.98
C THR A 370 -23.75 -7.67 10.45
N THR A 371 -24.64 -6.92 9.82
CA THR A 371 -24.69 -6.79 8.35
C THR A 371 -24.27 -5.40 7.91
N HIS A 372 -23.42 -5.33 6.89
CA HIS A 372 -23.02 -4.11 6.21
C HIS A 372 -23.41 -4.19 4.73
N MET A 373 -24.14 -3.19 4.22
CA MET A 373 -24.50 -3.09 2.80
C MET A 373 -23.57 -2.09 2.11
N PHE A 374 -23.03 -2.49 0.95
CA PHE A 374 -22.28 -1.59 0.09
C PHE A 374 -23.20 -0.54 -0.51
N ARG A 375 -22.71 0.68 -0.70
CA ARG A 375 -23.51 1.79 -1.25
C ARG A 375 -22.67 2.73 -2.09
N GLY A 376 -23.22 3.12 -3.24
CA GLY A 376 -22.57 3.98 -4.21
C GLY A 376 -21.10 3.57 -4.46
N PRO A 377 -20.13 4.40 -4.10
CA PRO A 377 -18.71 4.14 -4.32
C PRO A 377 -18.01 3.33 -3.21
N ILE A 378 -18.70 3.07 -2.10
CA ILE A 378 -18.19 2.33 -0.95
C ILE A 378 -18.29 0.85 -1.28
N GLN A 379 -17.17 0.27 -1.69
CA GLN A 379 -17.07 -1.12 -2.16
C GLN A 379 -16.16 -1.97 -1.27
N ALA A 380 -15.68 -1.41 -0.15
CA ALA A 380 -14.87 -2.10 0.83
C ALA A 380 -15.15 -1.60 2.25
N CYS A 381 -14.73 -2.38 3.25
CA CYS A 381 -14.78 -1.97 4.64
C CYS A 381 -13.57 -2.51 5.41
N HIS A 382 -13.12 -1.74 6.40
CA HIS A 382 -12.32 -2.29 7.49
C HIS A 382 -13.26 -2.89 8.53
N VAL A 383 -12.91 -4.07 9.01
CA VAL A 383 -13.55 -4.70 10.17
C VAL A 383 -12.51 -4.73 11.29
N GLU A 384 -12.92 -4.29 12.47
CA GLU A 384 -12.08 -4.26 13.66
C GLU A 384 -12.81 -4.92 14.85
N GLN A 385 -12.12 -5.83 15.51
CA GLN A 385 -12.55 -6.51 16.73
C GLN A 385 -11.90 -5.86 17.95
N GLN A 386 -12.55 -5.89 19.12
CA GLN A 386 -11.92 -5.39 20.35
C GLN A 386 -10.81 -6.34 20.84
N GLN A 387 -11.03 -7.64 20.63
CA GLN A 387 -10.09 -8.70 20.94
C GLN A 387 -10.03 -9.68 19.78
N GLU A 388 -8.94 -10.42 19.66
CA GLU A 388 -8.81 -11.45 18.65
C GLU A 388 -9.84 -12.56 18.89
N SER A 389 -10.68 -12.86 17.89
CA SER A 389 -11.64 -13.96 17.96
C SER A 389 -11.94 -14.54 16.58
N ALA A 390 -12.50 -15.75 16.55
CA ALA A 390 -13.01 -16.33 15.33
C ALA A 390 -14.15 -15.47 14.78
N LEU A 391 -14.05 -15.10 13.52
CA LEU A 391 -15.07 -14.37 12.79
C LEU A 391 -15.36 -15.09 11.48
N PHE A 392 -16.64 -15.16 11.13
CA PHE A 392 -17.08 -15.69 9.84
C PHE A 392 -17.72 -14.57 9.04
N TYR A 393 -17.60 -14.60 7.72
CA TYR A 393 -18.27 -13.63 6.87
C TYR A 393 -18.90 -14.29 5.65
N GLN A 394 -20.01 -13.75 5.19
CA GLN A 394 -20.74 -14.23 4.02
C GLN A 394 -21.23 -13.04 3.20
N PHE A 395 -20.98 -13.07 1.89
CA PHE A 395 -21.54 -12.09 0.96
C PHE A 395 -23.04 -12.33 0.74
N ILE A 396 -23.81 -11.26 0.63
CA ILE A 396 -25.26 -11.31 0.43
C ILE A 396 -25.74 -10.38 -0.70
N SER A 397 -26.89 -10.68 -1.30
CA SER A 397 -27.60 -9.83 -2.28
C SER A 397 -28.39 -8.69 -1.60
N ALA A 398 -29.03 -7.80 -2.39
CA ALA A 398 -29.99 -6.80 -1.87
C ALA A 398 -31.10 -7.42 -1.01
N SER A 399 -31.55 -8.62 -1.37
CA SER A 399 -32.60 -9.36 -0.66
C SER A 399 -32.08 -10.14 0.56
N GLY A 400 -30.79 -10.00 0.90
CA GLY A 400 -30.16 -10.63 2.05
C GLY A 400 -29.84 -12.12 1.86
N GLN A 401 -29.93 -12.63 0.63
CA GLN A 401 -29.63 -14.03 0.30
C GLN A 401 -28.12 -14.23 0.11
N PRO A 402 -27.55 -15.35 0.58
CA PRO A 402 -26.14 -15.67 0.35
C PRO A 402 -25.78 -15.72 -1.14
N VAL A 403 -24.64 -15.12 -1.52
CA VAL A 403 -24.11 -15.15 -2.91
C VAL A 403 -22.75 -15.82 -3.03
N GLY A 404 -22.26 -16.42 -1.94
CA GLY A 404 -20.98 -17.13 -1.90
C GLY A 404 -20.81 -18.00 -0.66
N GLU A 405 -19.60 -18.55 -0.52
CA GLU A 405 -19.19 -19.37 0.62
C GLU A 405 -18.95 -18.51 1.88
N ILE A 406 -18.88 -19.18 3.03
CA ILE A 406 -18.53 -18.55 4.30
C ILE A 406 -17.00 -18.49 4.38
N GLY A 407 -16.45 -17.29 4.52
CA GLY A 407 -15.04 -17.08 4.82
C GLY A 407 -14.79 -16.97 6.33
N THR A 408 -13.54 -17.12 6.74
CA THR A 408 -13.10 -16.90 8.12
C THR A 408 -12.07 -15.80 8.19
N ASN A 409 -12.10 -15.02 9.27
CA ASN A 409 -11.01 -14.14 9.64
C ASN A 409 -10.75 -14.27 11.14
N GLY A 410 -9.50 -14.40 11.54
CA GLY A 410 -9.09 -14.45 12.94
C GLY A 410 -8.42 -13.17 13.41
N CYS A 411 -8.13 -12.23 12.51
CA CYS A 411 -7.36 -11.04 12.84
C CYS A 411 -8.17 -10.01 13.60
N ILE A 412 -7.50 -9.23 14.44
CA ILE A 412 -8.10 -8.09 15.14
C ILE A 412 -8.61 -7.05 14.14
N ARG A 413 -7.87 -6.81 13.04
CA ARG A 413 -8.24 -5.85 12.00
C ARG A 413 -7.96 -6.42 10.62
N PHE A 414 -8.94 -6.34 9.73
CA PHE A 414 -8.84 -6.82 8.35
C PHE A 414 -9.71 -6.04 7.39
N MET A 415 -9.47 -6.18 6.09
CA MET A 415 -10.30 -5.59 5.04
C MET A 415 -11.12 -6.64 4.30
N LEU A 416 -12.34 -6.26 3.94
CA LEU A 416 -13.17 -6.98 2.98
C LEU A 416 -13.60 -6.02 1.86
N SER A 417 -13.69 -6.53 0.64
CA SER A 417 -14.27 -5.81 -0.50
C SER A 417 -15.39 -6.60 -1.12
N LYS A 418 -16.27 -5.91 -1.85
CA LYS A 418 -17.26 -6.53 -2.73
C LYS A 418 -16.58 -7.55 -3.65
N SER A 419 -17.14 -8.76 -3.69
CA SER A 419 -16.52 -9.92 -4.33
C SER A 419 -16.87 -10.05 -5.82
N ASP A 420 -18.11 -9.73 -6.16
CA ASP A 420 -18.62 -9.63 -7.52
C ASP A 420 -19.89 -8.78 -7.53
N ASP A 421 -20.46 -8.51 -8.71
CA ASP A 421 -21.61 -7.61 -8.86
C ASP A 421 -22.87 -8.05 -8.12
N ARG A 422 -23.03 -9.34 -7.84
CA ARG A 422 -24.18 -9.91 -7.11
C ARG A 422 -24.09 -9.65 -5.60
N ALA A 423 -22.90 -9.39 -5.08
CA ALA A 423 -22.70 -9.05 -3.68
C ALA A 423 -23.08 -7.59 -3.42
N GLU A 424 -24.13 -7.36 -2.65
CA GLU A 424 -24.58 -6.03 -2.25
C GLU A 424 -24.29 -5.74 -0.78
N GLY A 425 -23.89 -6.76 -0.01
CA GLY A 425 -23.41 -6.58 1.34
C GLY A 425 -22.61 -7.75 1.86
N ILE A 426 -22.16 -7.61 3.10
CA ILE A 426 -21.46 -8.63 3.88
C ILE A 426 -22.19 -8.81 5.20
N ARG A 427 -22.45 -10.07 5.58
CA ARG A 427 -22.87 -10.45 6.91
C ARG A 427 -21.67 -11.01 7.68
N LEU A 428 -21.36 -10.42 8.82
CA LEU A 428 -20.26 -10.77 9.72
C LEU A 428 -20.83 -11.48 10.93
N TYR A 429 -20.38 -12.70 11.21
CA TYR A 429 -20.76 -13.49 12.38
C TYR A 429 -19.62 -13.47 13.40
N HIS A 430 -19.93 -13.11 14.65
CA HIS A 430 -18.95 -12.91 15.70
C HIS A 430 -19.51 -13.28 17.09
N PRO A 431 -18.65 -13.51 18.09
CA PRO A 431 -19.08 -13.68 19.48
C PRO A 431 -19.87 -12.45 19.97
N ALA A 432 -20.92 -12.68 20.75
CA ALA A 432 -21.80 -11.60 21.23
C ALA A 432 -21.08 -10.58 22.13
N GLU A 433 -20.07 -11.05 22.86
CA GLU A 433 -19.24 -10.28 23.77
C GLU A 433 -18.15 -9.46 23.07
N ASN A 434 -17.80 -9.80 21.81
CA ASN A 434 -16.76 -9.10 21.05
C ASN A 434 -17.40 -8.25 19.94
N LYS A 435 -17.71 -7.00 20.27
CA LYS A 435 -18.36 -6.08 19.33
C LYS A 435 -17.43 -5.72 18.17
N LEU A 436 -17.98 -5.76 16.96
CA LEU A 436 -17.29 -5.33 15.74
C LEU A 436 -17.49 -3.85 15.48
N GLN A 437 -16.45 -3.22 14.96
CA GLN A 437 -16.54 -1.93 14.28
C GLN A 437 -16.35 -2.16 12.79
N VAL A 438 -17.24 -1.59 11.98
CA VAL A 438 -17.16 -1.64 10.51
C VAL A 438 -16.99 -0.22 10.01
N PHE A 439 -15.90 0.02 9.30
CA PHE A 439 -15.60 1.32 8.73
C PHE A 439 -15.66 1.23 7.21
N GLU A 440 -16.62 1.94 6.65
CA GLU A 440 -16.81 2.06 5.20
C GLU A 440 -15.63 2.77 4.53
N VAL A 441 -15.08 2.13 3.49
CA VAL A 441 -14.01 2.69 2.67
C VAL A 441 -14.25 2.40 1.19
N TYR A 442 -13.59 3.17 0.33
CA TYR A 442 -13.75 3.03 -1.11
C TYR A 442 -13.09 1.75 -1.64
N ASP A 443 -11.75 1.73 -1.62
CA ASP A 443 -10.95 0.71 -2.31
C ASP A 443 -9.53 0.56 -1.72
N ARG A 444 -9.30 1.08 -0.50
CA ARG A 444 -7.97 1.10 0.12
C ARG A 444 -7.93 1.02 1.63
N ALA A 445 -6.82 0.48 2.11
CA ALA A 445 -6.40 0.57 3.48
C ALA A 445 -5.80 1.93 3.85
N HIS A 446 -6.20 2.46 5.00
CA HIS A 446 -5.59 3.64 5.61
C HIS A 446 -5.78 3.60 7.13
N PHE A 447 -5.05 4.43 7.86
CA PHE A 447 -5.24 4.59 9.30
C PHE A 447 -4.94 6.03 9.77
N PRO A 448 -5.78 6.59 10.67
CA PRO A 448 -7.02 6.06 11.22
C PRO A 448 -8.09 5.95 10.14
N VAL A 449 -8.98 4.97 10.27
CA VAL A 449 -10.11 4.87 9.34
C VAL A 449 -11.14 5.90 9.75
N THR A 450 -11.27 6.95 8.95
CA THR A 450 -12.39 7.89 9.05
C THR A 450 -13.46 7.41 8.08
N GLY A 451 -14.72 7.31 8.54
CA GLY A 451 -15.81 6.88 7.67
C GLY A 451 -15.91 7.78 6.43
N ALA A 452 -16.32 7.21 5.28
CA ALA A 452 -16.35 7.91 3.99
C ALA A 452 -16.99 9.32 4.07
N GLU A 453 -18.05 9.47 4.88
CA GLU A 453 -18.77 10.73 5.08
C GLU A 453 -17.95 11.85 5.75
N GLN A 454 -16.86 11.51 6.45
CA GLN A 454 -15.95 12.47 7.07
C GLN A 454 -14.82 12.91 6.12
N THR A 455 -14.72 12.29 4.96
CA THR A 455 -13.61 12.47 4.01
C THR A 455 -14.01 13.17 2.70
N HIS A 456 -15.31 13.41 2.48
CA HIS A 456 -15.85 13.97 1.24
C HIS A 456 -16.77 15.18 1.45
N LEU A 457 -16.50 16.28 0.73
CA LEU A 457 -17.38 17.45 0.58
C LEU A 457 -17.78 17.75 -0.88
N ALA A 458 -17.27 17.00 -1.87
CA ALA A 458 -17.53 17.21 -3.31
C ALA A 458 -17.91 15.90 -4.03
N SER A 459 -18.78 16.01 -5.05
CA SER A 459 -19.52 14.96 -5.75
C SER A 459 -18.68 13.94 -6.51
N GLU A 460 -19.29 12.79 -6.83
CA GLU A 460 -18.70 11.74 -7.68
C GLU A 460 -19.20 11.76 -9.14
N ASP A 461 -20.10 12.69 -9.47
CA ASP A 461 -20.78 12.74 -10.76
C ASP A 461 -19.95 13.48 -11.81
N VAL A 462 -18.87 12.84 -12.29
CA VAL A 462 -18.28 13.21 -13.58
C VAL A 462 -18.80 12.24 -14.63
N PRO A 463 -19.67 12.70 -15.56
CA PRO A 463 -20.13 11.86 -16.67
C PRO A 463 -18.95 11.26 -17.45
N LEU A 464 -19.12 10.03 -17.94
CA LEU A 464 -18.22 9.34 -18.87
C LEU A 464 -18.17 10.07 -20.23
N ASN A 465 -17.64 11.28 -20.28
CA ASN A 465 -17.31 11.95 -21.52
C ASN A 465 -15.87 11.58 -21.87
N PHE A 466 -15.71 10.64 -22.81
CA PHE A 466 -14.41 10.37 -23.41
C PHE A 466 -13.87 11.66 -24.01
N LEU A 467 -12.72 12.11 -23.52
CA LEU A 467 -12.04 13.25 -24.12
C LEU A 467 -11.55 12.79 -25.49
N PRO A 468 -11.86 13.53 -26.58
CA PRO A 468 -11.38 13.14 -27.89
C PRO A 468 -9.85 13.14 -27.89
N ILE A 469 -9.26 11.96 -28.11
CA ILE A 469 -7.84 11.81 -28.39
C ILE A 469 -7.59 12.57 -29.71
N ARG A 470 -7.14 13.81 -29.63
CA ARG A 470 -6.68 14.53 -30.82
C ARG A 470 -5.36 13.90 -31.26
N GLY A 471 -5.43 13.12 -32.34
CA GLY A 471 -4.28 12.44 -32.92
C GLY A 471 -3.34 13.37 -33.68
N ARG A 472 -2.06 13.01 -33.58
CA ARG A 472 -0.84 13.46 -34.28
C ARG A 472 -0.34 14.88 -34.02
#